data_AF-A0A6B1HDU8-F1
#
_entry.id   AF-A0A6B1HDU8-F1
#
_cell.length_a   1.000
_cell.length_b   1.000
_cell.length_c   1.000
_cell.angle_alpha   90.00
_cell.angle_beta   90.00
_cell.angle_gamma   90.00
#
_symmetry.space_group_name_H-M   'P 1'
#
loop_
_entity.id
_entity.type
_entity.pdbx_description
1 polymer ?
#
loop_
_entity_poly.entity_id
_entity_poly.type
_entity_poly.pdbx_seq_one_letter_code
_entity_poly.pdbx_strand_id
1 'polypeptide(L)'
;AMQPDECLYLYPERADLPTAGSLTVGENDPPDVVVEVDYTTDVRRGKLRVYESWAFPELWVEVPDDEPPRRRRSQLSGLTVYLLNRDGHYEIAPESRAFPGWRAEEIHLAMNEPAITPAINATLRRVGAELGARDGTGPDDDLLLAAHRRESRLEGGAEGRIRERVELVRQTLRARGMALSSGFPGASCRAALARASAAEIAAASLACRTEQDFERLI
;
A
#
# COMPACT_ATOMS: atom_id res chain seq x y z
N ALA A 1 1.29 -7.62 -17.31
CA ALA A 1 0.48 -6.68 -18.09
C ALA A 1 -0.97 -6.97 -17.75
N MET A 2 -1.70 -5.96 -17.29
CA MET A 2 -3.11 -6.07 -16.94
C MET A 2 -3.93 -6.48 -18.17
N GLN A 3 -4.89 -7.39 -18.01
CA GLN A 3 -5.77 -7.77 -19.10
C GLN A 3 -7.00 -6.84 -19.14
N PRO A 4 -7.49 -6.45 -20.33
CA PRO A 4 -8.75 -5.73 -20.43
C PRO A 4 -9.91 -6.61 -19.95
N ASP A 5 -10.93 -6.00 -19.36
CA ASP A 5 -12.19 -6.62 -18.92
C ASP A 5 -12.04 -7.54 -17.68
N GLU A 6 -11.22 -7.14 -16.71
CA GLU A 6 -11.03 -7.89 -15.45
C GLU A 6 -12.22 -7.69 -14.49
N CYS A 7 -12.74 -8.79 -13.92
CA CYS A 7 -13.81 -8.77 -12.93
C CYS A 7 -13.24 -9.04 -11.53
N LEU A 8 -13.52 -8.16 -10.58
CA LEU A 8 -13.09 -8.27 -9.19
C LEU A 8 -14.30 -8.60 -8.30
N TYR A 9 -14.13 -9.60 -7.45
CA TYR A 9 -15.07 -9.97 -6.40
C TYR A 9 -14.34 -9.83 -5.06
N LEU A 10 -14.91 -9.07 -4.13
CA LEU A 10 -14.37 -8.90 -2.78
C LEU A 10 -14.53 -10.18 -1.96
N TYR A 11 -15.66 -10.89 -2.14
CA TYR A 11 -15.97 -12.13 -1.45
C TYR A 11 -16.29 -13.24 -2.47
N PRO A 12 -15.28 -13.72 -3.21
CA PRO A 12 -15.48 -14.72 -4.26
C PRO A 12 -16.13 -16.01 -3.75
N GLU A 13 -15.94 -16.36 -2.48
CA GLU A 13 -16.55 -17.52 -1.84
C GLU A 13 -18.06 -17.38 -1.58
N ARG A 14 -18.60 -16.16 -1.67
CA ARG A 14 -20.02 -15.84 -1.45
C ARG A 14 -20.78 -15.60 -2.75
N ALA A 15 -20.06 -15.45 -3.86
CA ALA A 15 -20.64 -15.17 -5.16
C ALA A 15 -20.82 -16.46 -5.97
N ASP A 16 -21.90 -16.54 -6.74
CA ASP A 16 -22.07 -17.60 -7.74
C ASP A 16 -21.17 -17.32 -8.97
N LEU A 17 -19.90 -17.67 -8.82
CA LEU A 17 -18.84 -17.36 -9.78
C LEU A 17 -18.94 -18.19 -11.09
N PRO A 18 -18.49 -17.62 -12.21
CA PRO A 18 -18.46 -18.34 -13.49
C PRO A 18 -17.50 -19.53 -13.45
N THR A 19 -18.02 -20.74 -13.67
CA THR A 19 -17.24 -22.00 -13.62
C THR A 19 -16.33 -22.20 -14.84
N ALA A 20 -16.62 -21.52 -15.96
CA ALA A 20 -15.99 -21.75 -17.27
C ALA A 20 -15.18 -20.54 -17.80
N GLY A 21 -14.87 -19.56 -16.93
CA GLY A 21 -14.13 -18.36 -17.34
C GLY A 21 -14.93 -17.35 -18.16
N SER A 22 -16.25 -17.51 -18.25
CA SER A 22 -17.17 -16.55 -18.87
C SER A 22 -18.31 -16.21 -17.92
N LEU A 23 -18.54 -14.92 -17.68
CA LEU A 23 -19.65 -14.42 -16.88
C LEU A 23 -20.96 -14.46 -17.68
N THR A 24 -22.01 -15.08 -17.13
CA THR A 24 -23.35 -15.07 -17.72
C THR A 24 -24.25 -14.13 -16.92
N VAL A 25 -24.55 -12.98 -17.51
CA VAL A 25 -25.36 -11.93 -16.86
C VAL A 25 -26.78 -12.43 -16.63
N GLY A 26 -27.25 -12.28 -15.38
CA GLY A 26 -28.56 -12.74 -14.93
C GLY A 26 -28.58 -14.17 -14.39
N GLU A 27 -27.49 -14.93 -14.57
CA GLU A 27 -27.29 -16.25 -13.94
C GLU A 27 -26.23 -16.19 -12.84
N ASN A 28 -25.12 -15.49 -13.08
CA ASN A 28 -24.07 -15.26 -12.08
C ASN A 28 -24.29 -13.96 -11.31
N ASP A 29 -23.78 -13.90 -10.09
CA ASP A 29 -23.70 -12.65 -9.33
C ASP A 29 -22.81 -11.63 -10.07
N PRO A 30 -23.17 -10.35 -10.07
CA PRO A 30 -22.35 -9.33 -10.69
C PRO A 30 -21.03 -9.13 -9.91
N PRO A 31 -19.92 -8.80 -10.59
CA PRO A 31 -18.68 -8.42 -9.91
C PRO A 31 -18.87 -7.14 -9.11
N ASP A 32 -18.09 -7.00 -8.03
CA ASP A 32 -18.04 -5.78 -7.23
C ASP A 32 -17.42 -4.63 -8.02
N VAL A 33 -16.42 -4.92 -8.86
CA VAL A 33 -15.77 -3.96 -9.76
C VAL A 33 -15.43 -4.64 -11.10
N VAL A 34 -15.69 -3.95 -12.20
CA VAL A 34 -15.09 -4.27 -13.51
C VAL A 34 -13.96 -3.30 -13.82
N VAL A 35 -12.85 -3.78 -14.36
CA VAL A 35 -11.69 -2.97 -14.74
C VAL A 35 -11.51 -3.03 -16.25
N GLU A 36 -11.49 -1.85 -16.87
CA GLU A 36 -11.35 -1.64 -18.30
C GLU A 36 -10.12 -0.80 -18.60
N VAL A 37 -9.38 -1.16 -19.65
CA VAL A 37 -8.19 -0.40 -20.09
C VAL A 37 -8.48 0.24 -21.43
N ASP A 38 -8.59 1.57 -21.44
CA ASP A 38 -9.09 2.33 -22.58
C ASP A 38 -7.97 2.82 -23.53
N TYR A 39 -7.49 1.88 -24.35
CA TYR A 39 -6.51 2.16 -25.41
C TYR A 39 -7.07 2.87 -26.65
N THR A 40 -8.41 2.93 -26.85
CA THR A 40 -9.01 3.41 -28.12
C THR A 40 -10.13 4.46 -28.01
N THR A 41 -10.58 4.84 -26.80
CA THR A 41 -11.78 5.63 -26.45
C THR A 41 -13.13 4.93 -26.61
N ASP A 42 -13.11 3.63 -26.99
CA ASP A 42 -14.34 2.88 -27.27
C ASP A 42 -15.14 2.59 -25.99
N VAL A 43 -14.45 2.43 -24.86
CA VAL A 43 -15.07 2.19 -23.56
C VAL A 43 -16.04 3.33 -23.21
N ARG A 44 -15.56 4.57 -23.27
CA ARG A 44 -16.33 5.78 -22.92
C ARG A 44 -17.44 6.13 -23.91
N ARG A 45 -17.41 5.58 -25.13
CA ARG A 45 -18.36 5.92 -26.21
C ARG A 45 -19.45 4.86 -26.42
N GLY A 46 -19.17 3.60 -26.10
CA GLY A 46 -20.08 2.49 -26.37
C GLY A 46 -20.22 1.51 -25.22
N LYS A 47 -19.11 1.03 -24.65
CA LYS A 47 -19.16 -0.05 -23.64
C LYS A 47 -19.83 0.37 -22.33
N LEU A 48 -19.76 1.63 -21.92
CA LEU A 48 -20.44 2.10 -20.70
C LEU A 48 -21.93 1.71 -20.67
N ARG A 49 -22.64 1.86 -21.79
CA ARG A 49 -24.06 1.49 -21.88
C ARG A 49 -24.32 -0.02 -21.75
N VAL A 50 -23.34 -0.83 -22.16
CA VAL A 50 -23.42 -2.29 -22.03
C VAL A 50 -23.34 -2.65 -20.55
N TYR A 51 -22.36 -2.10 -19.84
CA TYR A 51 -22.19 -2.31 -18.40
C TYR A 51 -23.36 -1.75 -17.56
N GLU A 52 -23.96 -0.63 -17.96
CA GLU A 52 -25.21 -0.12 -17.38
C GLU A 52 -26.34 -1.14 -17.53
N SER A 53 -26.50 -1.73 -18.72
CA SER A 53 -27.57 -2.71 -18.97
C SER A 53 -27.37 -4.04 -18.22
N TRP A 54 -26.13 -4.36 -17.86
CA TRP A 54 -25.79 -5.49 -17.00
C TRP A 54 -25.85 -5.15 -15.50
N ALA A 55 -26.12 -3.87 -15.17
CA ALA A 55 -26.26 -3.37 -13.82
C ALA A 55 -25.02 -3.61 -12.93
N PHE A 56 -23.82 -3.56 -13.49
CA PHE A 56 -22.60 -3.68 -12.68
C PHE A 56 -22.43 -2.46 -11.77
N PRO A 57 -22.22 -2.66 -10.46
CA PRO A 57 -22.29 -1.58 -9.47
C PRO A 57 -21.19 -0.54 -9.62
N GLU A 58 -20.01 -0.95 -10.09
CA GLU A 58 -18.83 -0.11 -10.22
C GLU A 58 -17.95 -0.55 -11.38
N LEU A 59 -17.41 0.43 -12.11
CA LEU A 59 -16.52 0.25 -13.25
C LEU A 59 -15.33 1.20 -13.15
N TRP A 60 -14.12 0.67 -13.27
CA TRP A 60 -12.89 1.44 -13.35
C TRP A 60 -12.42 1.48 -14.80
N VAL A 61 -12.20 2.68 -15.33
CA VAL A 61 -11.64 2.86 -16.67
C VAL A 61 -10.27 3.51 -16.55
N GLU A 62 -9.24 2.73 -16.83
CA GLU A 62 -7.84 3.12 -16.81
C GLU A 62 -7.39 3.62 -18.19
N VAL A 63 -6.73 4.78 -18.23
CA VAL A 63 -5.99 5.24 -19.42
C VAL A 63 -4.51 5.27 -19.06
N PRO A 64 -3.72 4.29 -19.53
CA PRO A 64 -2.30 4.18 -19.21
C PRO A 64 -1.49 5.41 -19.63
N ASP A 65 -0.38 5.65 -18.92
CA ASP A 65 0.54 6.76 -19.20
C ASP A 65 1.35 6.57 -20.49
N ASP A 66 1.72 5.33 -20.82
CA ASP A 66 2.69 5.01 -21.87
C ASP A 66 2.06 4.35 -23.10
N GLU A 67 1.57 5.14 -24.08
CA GLU A 67 1.57 4.72 -25.50
C GLU A 67 1.63 5.89 -26.52
N PRO A 68 2.25 5.70 -27.72
CA PRO A 68 2.79 6.76 -28.57
C PRO A 68 1.81 7.30 -29.67
N PRO A 69 2.24 8.29 -30.49
CA PRO A 69 1.57 9.57 -30.70
C PRO A 69 0.44 9.49 -31.74
N ARG A 70 -0.72 8.93 -31.39
CA ARG A 70 -1.92 9.04 -32.26
C ARG A 70 -3.07 9.83 -31.64
N ARG A 71 -2.87 10.43 -30.47
CA ARG A 71 -3.98 11.05 -29.74
C ARG A 71 -3.88 12.56 -29.63
N ARG A 72 -5.05 13.17 -29.77
CA ARG A 72 -5.30 14.61 -29.61
C ARG A 72 -4.86 15.03 -28.20
N ARG A 73 -4.28 16.23 -28.12
CA ARG A 73 -3.68 16.90 -26.96
C ARG A 73 -4.53 17.02 -25.67
N SER A 74 -5.72 16.42 -25.62
CA SER A 74 -6.71 16.61 -24.55
C SER A 74 -7.09 15.33 -23.80
N GLN A 75 -6.47 14.18 -24.10
CA GLN A 75 -6.74 12.93 -23.38
C GLN A 75 -5.68 12.77 -22.27
N LEU A 76 -6.04 13.15 -21.06
CA LEU A 76 -5.21 12.97 -19.86
C LEU A 76 -5.23 11.48 -19.49
N SER A 77 -4.05 10.91 -19.23
CA SER A 77 -3.92 9.61 -18.58
C SER A 77 -4.52 9.65 -17.18
N GLY A 78 -4.81 8.48 -16.62
CA GLY A 78 -5.43 8.33 -15.32
C GLY A 78 -6.62 7.37 -15.31
N LEU A 79 -7.04 7.04 -14.09
CA LEU A 79 -8.19 6.20 -13.83
C LEU A 79 -9.45 7.04 -13.57
N THR A 80 -10.59 6.57 -14.06
CA THR A 80 -11.91 7.10 -13.73
C THR A 80 -12.75 6.01 -13.06
N VAL A 81 -13.30 6.31 -11.89
CA VAL A 81 -14.27 5.44 -11.21
C VAL A 81 -15.67 5.85 -11.63
N TYR A 82 -16.44 4.90 -12.17
CA TYR A 82 -17.85 5.04 -12.49
C TYR A 82 -18.68 4.21 -11.51
N LEU A 83 -19.65 4.84 -10.86
CA LEU A 83 -20.58 4.18 -9.95
C LEU A 83 -21.97 4.17 -10.56
N LEU A 84 -22.61 3.01 -10.56
CA LEU A 84 -23.99 2.90 -11.03
C LEU A 84 -24.90 3.59 -10.01
N ASN A 85 -25.68 4.55 -10.49
CA ASN A 85 -26.67 5.26 -9.71
C ASN A 85 -28.01 4.50 -9.69
N ARG A 86 -29.00 5.02 -8.97
CA ARG A 86 -30.32 4.39 -8.84
C ARG A 86 -31.15 4.43 -10.11
N ASP A 87 -30.83 5.34 -11.03
CA ASP A 87 -31.51 5.50 -12.31
C ASP A 87 -30.92 4.56 -13.38
N GLY A 88 -29.93 3.72 -13.04
CA GLY A 88 -29.28 2.79 -13.95
C GLY A 88 -28.22 3.42 -14.84
N HIS A 89 -27.70 4.59 -14.46
CA HIS A 89 -26.66 5.30 -15.20
C HIS A 89 -25.38 5.43 -14.39
N TYR A 90 -24.24 5.41 -15.07
CA TYR A 90 -22.96 5.64 -14.43
C TYR A 90 -22.72 7.12 -14.15
N GLU A 91 -22.26 7.39 -12.93
CA GLU A 91 -21.74 8.69 -12.51
C GLU A 91 -20.27 8.58 -12.12
N ILE A 92 -19.49 9.62 -12.42
CA ILE A 92 -18.08 9.67 -12.03
C ILE A 92 -17.99 9.91 -10.53
N ALA A 93 -17.19 9.08 -9.85
CA ALA A 93 -16.90 9.23 -8.43
C ALA A 93 -15.40 9.50 -8.20
N PRO A 94 -15.06 10.23 -7.13
CA PRO A 94 -13.66 10.48 -6.77
C PRO A 94 -12.98 9.25 -6.14
N GLU A 95 -13.75 8.30 -5.62
CA GLU A 95 -13.27 7.12 -4.89
C GLU A 95 -14.12 5.90 -5.18
N SER A 96 -13.55 4.72 -4.92
CA SER A 96 -14.22 3.44 -5.05
C SER A 96 -15.26 3.21 -3.96
N ARG A 97 -16.42 2.65 -4.34
CA ARG A 97 -17.44 2.19 -3.39
C ARG A 97 -17.07 0.83 -2.81
N ALA A 98 -16.61 -0.08 -3.68
CA ALA A 98 -16.14 -1.42 -3.33
C ALA A 98 -14.91 -1.36 -2.41
N PHE A 99 -13.96 -0.47 -2.69
CA PHE A 99 -12.75 -0.26 -1.91
C PHE A 99 -12.78 1.12 -1.21
N PRO A 100 -13.43 1.23 -0.03
CA PRO A 100 -13.58 2.49 0.70
C PRO A 100 -12.33 3.35 0.79
N GLY A 101 -12.49 4.63 0.47
CA GLY A 101 -11.42 5.62 0.58
C GLY A 101 -10.28 5.43 -0.42
N TRP A 102 -10.33 4.46 -1.32
CA TRP A 102 -9.33 4.32 -2.38
C TRP A 102 -9.67 5.26 -3.53
N ARG A 103 -8.88 6.31 -3.71
CA ARG A 103 -9.13 7.35 -4.71
C ARG A 103 -8.68 6.91 -6.09
N ALA A 104 -9.34 7.43 -7.12
CA ALA A 104 -8.99 7.13 -8.51
C ALA A 104 -7.50 7.37 -8.83
N GLU A 105 -6.92 8.46 -8.33
CA GLU A 105 -5.50 8.80 -8.48
C GLU A 105 -4.57 7.75 -7.82
N GLU A 106 -4.96 7.22 -6.66
CA GLU A 106 -4.18 6.23 -5.93
C GLU A 106 -4.30 4.84 -6.57
N ILE A 107 -5.47 4.50 -7.12
CA ILE A 107 -5.70 3.25 -7.85
C ILE A 107 -4.85 3.28 -9.12
N HIS A 108 -4.90 4.37 -9.88
CA HIS A 108 -4.07 4.58 -11.07
C HIS A 108 -2.57 4.37 -10.79
N LEU A 109 -2.05 4.99 -9.74
CA LEU A 109 -0.66 4.82 -9.32
C LEU A 109 -0.36 3.36 -8.95
N ALA A 110 -1.21 2.73 -8.15
CA ALA A 110 -1.01 1.35 -7.72
C ALA A 110 -1.01 0.35 -8.88
N MET A 111 -1.75 0.61 -9.95
CA MET A 111 -1.84 -0.25 -11.13
C MET A 111 -0.67 -0.09 -12.10
N ASN A 112 -0.09 1.10 -12.19
CA ASN A 112 0.94 1.43 -13.19
C ASN A 112 2.37 1.46 -12.63
N GLU A 113 2.55 1.55 -11.32
CA GLU A 113 3.88 1.54 -10.71
C GLU A 113 4.54 0.14 -10.81
N PRO A 114 5.80 0.05 -11.28
CA PRO A 114 6.49 -1.23 -11.49
C PRO A 114 6.86 -1.95 -10.18
N ALA A 115 6.80 -1.25 -9.04
CA ALA A 115 7.07 -1.81 -7.73
C ALA A 115 6.18 -1.15 -6.66
N ILE A 116 5.82 -1.93 -5.64
CA ILE A 116 5.07 -1.41 -4.49
C ILE A 116 5.97 -0.46 -3.70
N THR A 117 5.67 0.84 -3.77
CA THR A 117 6.36 1.87 -2.99
C THR A 117 5.80 1.97 -1.57
N PRO A 118 6.51 2.60 -0.61
CA PRO A 118 5.98 2.84 0.73
C PRO A 118 4.66 3.63 0.75
N ALA A 119 4.48 4.55 -0.21
CA ALA A 119 3.24 5.31 -0.37
C ALA A 119 2.08 4.40 -0.80
N ILE A 120 2.29 3.54 -1.81
CA ILE A 120 1.29 2.57 -2.26
C ILE A 120 0.95 1.60 -1.11
N ASN A 121 1.95 1.10 -0.38
CA ASN A 121 1.72 0.23 0.77
C ASN A 121 0.89 0.93 1.86
N ALA A 122 1.19 2.19 2.19
CA ALA A 122 0.40 2.97 3.14
C ALA A 122 -1.08 3.11 2.69
N THR A 123 -1.32 3.35 1.40
CA THR A 123 -2.67 3.38 0.83
C THR A 123 -3.36 2.01 0.94
N LEU A 124 -2.72 0.93 0.51
CA LEU A 124 -3.28 -0.42 0.59
C LEU A 124 -3.63 -0.80 2.04
N ARG A 125 -2.79 -0.43 3.02
CA ARG A 125 -3.06 -0.64 4.44
C ARG A 125 -4.29 0.13 4.93
N ARG A 126 -4.41 1.39 4.51
CA ARG A 126 -5.55 2.24 4.88
C ARG A 126 -6.86 1.65 4.34
N VAL A 127 -6.87 1.28 3.06
CA VAL A 127 -8.04 0.68 2.39
C VAL A 127 -8.40 -0.67 3.00
N GLY A 128 -7.42 -1.55 3.22
CA GLY A 128 -7.64 -2.85 3.87
C GLY A 128 -8.19 -2.73 5.30
N ALA A 129 -7.69 -1.77 6.08
CA ALA A 129 -8.22 -1.51 7.42
C ALA A 129 -9.68 -1.03 7.40
N GLU A 130 -10.05 -0.21 6.40
CA GLU A 130 -11.40 0.30 6.25
C GLU A 130 -12.37 -0.78 5.76
N LEU A 131 -11.92 -1.66 4.85
CA LEU A 131 -12.64 -2.87 4.46
C LEU A 131 -12.89 -3.79 5.65
N GLY A 132 -11.85 -4.13 6.42
CA GLY A 132 -12.01 -4.99 7.60
C GLY A 132 -12.98 -4.41 8.63
N ALA A 133 -12.93 -3.09 8.85
CA ALA A 133 -13.88 -2.41 9.72
C ALA A 133 -15.35 -2.52 9.23
N ARG A 134 -15.59 -2.50 7.91
CA ARG A 134 -16.93 -2.70 7.33
C ARG A 134 -17.44 -4.13 7.51
N ASP A 135 -16.55 -5.11 7.39
CA ASP A 135 -16.91 -6.54 7.51
C ASP A 135 -16.96 -7.06 8.94
N GLY A 136 -16.57 -6.24 9.90
CA GLY A 136 -16.41 -6.65 11.29
C GLY A 136 -15.23 -7.60 11.50
N THR A 137 -14.29 -7.66 10.55
CA THR A 137 -13.05 -8.43 10.66
C THR A 137 -11.96 -7.56 11.24
N GLY A 138 -11.25 -8.10 12.24
CA GLY A 138 -10.13 -7.43 12.83
C GLY A 138 -8.90 -7.53 11.93
N PRO A 139 -7.93 -6.62 12.06
CA PRO A 139 -6.60 -6.74 11.45
C PRO A 139 -5.78 -7.99 11.85
N ASP A 140 -6.31 -8.89 12.69
CA ASP A 140 -5.74 -10.22 12.95
C ASP A 140 -6.44 -11.34 12.14
N ASP A 141 -7.59 -11.04 11.52
CA ASP A 141 -8.35 -11.93 10.64
C ASP A 141 -7.97 -11.74 9.16
N ASP A 142 -7.37 -10.59 8.81
CA ASP A 142 -6.83 -10.29 7.49
C ASP A 142 -5.33 -10.65 7.44
N LEU A 143 -4.97 -11.60 6.57
CA LEU A 143 -3.61 -12.12 6.43
C LEU A 143 -2.57 -11.06 6.04
N LEU A 144 -2.97 -10.06 5.26
CA LEU A 144 -2.09 -8.98 4.79
C LEU A 144 -1.87 -7.95 5.90
N LEU A 145 -2.91 -7.60 6.65
CA LEU A 145 -2.80 -6.73 7.83
C LEU A 145 -2.04 -7.41 8.98
N ALA A 146 -2.21 -8.72 9.17
CA ALA A 146 -1.50 -9.51 10.17
C ALA A 146 0.00 -9.63 9.84
N ALA A 147 0.35 -9.88 8.58
CA ALA A 147 1.73 -9.91 8.11
C ALA A 147 2.41 -8.55 8.29
N HIS A 148 1.76 -7.46 7.91
CA HIS A 148 2.31 -6.11 8.08
C HIS A 148 2.38 -5.67 9.54
N ARG A 149 1.47 -6.10 10.42
CA ARG A 149 1.62 -5.89 11.86
C ARG A 149 2.79 -6.65 12.44
N ARG A 150 3.06 -7.87 11.95
CA ARG A 150 4.23 -8.63 12.37
C ARG A 150 5.50 -7.88 11.95
N GLU A 151 5.55 -7.37 10.73
CA GLU A 151 6.63 -6.54 10.20
C GLU A 151 6.79 -5.22 10.99
N SER A 152 5.72 -4.44 11.17
CA SER A 152 5.74 -3.21 11.99
C SER A 152 6.12 -3.46 13.45
N ARG A 153 5.79 -4.63 14.03
CA ARG A 153 6.26 -5.02 15.38
C ARG A 153 7.74 -5.41 15.39
N LEU A 154 8.24 -6.03 14.32
CA LEU A 154 9.66 -6.36 14.17
C LEU A 154 10.49 -5.09 13.97
N GLU A 155 10.02 -4.16 13.12
CA GLU A 155 10.62 -2.85 12.87
C GLU A 155 10.55 -1.96 14.11
N GLY A 156 9.36 -1.77 14.70
CA GLY A 156 9.19 -1.00 15.94
C GLY A 156 9.93 -1.60 17.13
N GLY A 157 10.05 -2.94 17.19
CA GLY A 157 10.86 -3.63 18.19
C GLY A 157 12.37 -3.45 17.95
N ALA A 158 12.83 -3.46 16.70
CA ALA A 158 14.22 -3.20 16.35
C ALA A 158 14.60 -1.74 16.64
N GLU A 159 13.78 -0.78 16.21
CA GLU A 159 13.97 0.64 16.49
C GLU A 159 13.89 0.95 17.98
N GLY A 160 12.94 0.36 18.70
CA GLY A 160 12.80 0.50 20.15
C GLY A 160 14.04 -0.01 20.90
N ARG A 161 14.53 -1.20 20.55
CA ARG A 161 15.76 -1.78 21.12
C ARG A 161 16.99 -0.93 20.80
N ILE A 162 17.11 -0.41 19.58
CA ILE A 162 18.23 0.46 19.21
C ILE A 162 18.14 1.78 19.99
N ARG A 163 16.97 2.39 20.11
CA ARG A 163 16.75 3.62 20.87
C ARG A 163 17.13 3.44 22.34
N GLU A 164 16.71 2.35 22.95
CA GLU A 164 17.04 2.01 24.33
C GLU A 164 18.56 1.79 24.53
N ARG A 165 19.20 1.04 23.63
CA ARG A 165 20.66 0.84 23.65
C ARG A 165 21.44 2.15 23.49
N VAL A 166 21.00 3.00 22.56
CA VAL A 166 21.60 4.33 22.34
C VAL A 166 21.48 5.17 23.61
N GLU A 167 20.31 5.18 24.25
CA GLU A 167 20.11 5.96 25.47
C GLU A 167 20.96 5.43 26.64
N LEU A 168 21.05 4.10 26.80
CA LEU A 168 21.92 3.46 27.80
C LEU A 168 23.39 3.83 27.60
N VAL A 169 23.88 3.80 26.35
CA VAL A 169 25.23 4.24 26.01
C VAL A 169 25.40 5.72 26.37
N ARG A 170 24.49 6.61 25.95
CA ARG A 170 24.58 8.04 26.27
C ARG A 170 24.64 8.30 27.77
N GLN A 171 23.82 7.61 28.55
CA GLN A 171 23.83 7.70 30.01
C GLN A 171 25.16 7.24 30.60
N THR A 172 25.67 6.09 30.15
CA THR A 172 26.94 5.52 30.60
C THR A 172 28.12 6.46 30.30
N LEU A 173 28.19 6.98 29.07
CA LEU A 173 29.27 7.87 28.64
C LEU A 173 29.21 9.24 29.37
N ARG A 174 28.01 9.79 29.57
CA ARG A 174 27.82 11.02 30.37
C ARG A 174 28.18 10.83 31.83
N ALA A 175 27.81 9.69 32.42
CA ALA A 175 28.18 9.34 33.80
C ALA A 175 29.70 9.23 33.99
N ARG A 176 30.42 8.84 32.93
CA ARG A 176 31.90 8.86 32.87
C ARG A 176 32.49 10.26 32.63
N GLY A 177 31.66 11.30 32.56
CA GLY A 177 32.10 12.68 32.36
C GLY A 177 32.40 13.06 30.92
N MET A 178 31.96 12.26 29.92
CA MET A 178 32.15 12.62 28.52
C MET A 178 31.07 13.58 28.04
N ALA A 179 31.49 14.68 27.43
CA ALA A 179 30.61 15.55 26.66
C ALA A 179 30.22 14.80 25.38
N LEU A 180 28.91 14.76 25.09
CA LEU A 180 28.35 14.12 23.90
C LEU A 180 27.76 15.17 22.96
N SER A 181 28.12 15.11 21.69
CA SER A 181 27.51 15.91 20.64
C SER A 181 26.03 15.57 20.45
N SER A 182 25.27 16.52 19.89
CA SER A 182 23.85 16.33 19.58
C SER A 182 23.63 15.24 18.51
N GLY A 183 24.59 15.06 17.61
CA GLY A 183 24.58 14.05 16.54
C GLY A 183 25.00 12.65 16.98
N PHE A 184 25.47 12.47 18.23
CA PHE A 184 25.92 11.18 18.74
C PHE A 184 24.75 10.25 19.11
N PRO A 185 24.83 8.94 18.78
CA PRO A 185 25.79 8.33 17.87
C PRO A 185 25.40 8.55 16.39
N GLY A 186 26.40 8.61 15.53
CA GLY A 186 26.22 8.69 14.07
C GLY A 186 25.53 7.46 13.49
N ALA A 187 25.07 7.56 12.23
CA ALA A 187 24.30 6.50 11.57
C ALA A 187 25.02 5.14 11.50
N SER A 188 26.33 5.16 11.21
CA SER A 188 27.18 3.96 11.20
C SER A 188 27.22 3.26 12.57
N CYS A 189 27.42 4.04 13.64
CA CYS A 189 27.46 3.54 15.01
C CYS A 189 26.10 2.96 15.45
N ARG A 190 24.98 3.57 15.04
CA ARG A 190 23.63 2.99 15.30
C ARG A 190 23.46 1.61 14.67
N ALA A 191 23.93 1.43 13.43
CA ALA A 191 23.90 0.14 12.75
C ALA A 191 24.84 -0.90 13.41
N ALA A 192 25.97 -0.47 13.95
CA ALA A 192 26.88 -1.31 14.74
C ALA A 192 26.25 -1.72 16.08
N LEU A 193 25.67 -0.78 16.82
CA LEU A 193 24.94 -1.03 18.08
C LEU A 193 23.76 -2.01 17.91
N ALA A 194 23.12 -2.04 16.74
CA ALA A 194 22.06 -2.99 16.43
C ALA A 194 22.58 -4.45 16.39
N ARG A 195 23.85 -4.65 16.03
CA ARG A 195 24.48 -5.97 15.85
C ARG A 195 25.36 -6.38 17.04
N ALA A 196 25.88 -5.42 17.79
CA ALA A 196 26.74 -5.65 18.94
C ALA A 196 25.98 -6.31 20.12
N SER A 197 26.69 -7.17 20.84
CA SER A 197 26.25 -7.74 22.11
C SER A 197 26.34 -6.73 23.26
N ALA A 198 25.62 -6.97 24.34
CA ALA A 198 25.67 -6.10 25.52
C ALA A 198 27.08 -6.03 26.13
N ALA A 199 27.85 -7.12 26.06
CA ALA A 199 29.23 -7.16 26.55
C ALA A 199 30.17 -6.29 25.71
N GLU A 200 30.03 -6.31 24.39
CA GLU A 200 30.80 -5.45 23.47
C GLU A 200 30.47 -3.97 23.69
N ILE A 201 29.17 -3.64 23.83
CA ILE A 201 28.72 -2.28 24.13
C ILE A 201 29.31 -1.80 25.47
N ALA A 202 29.26 -2.63 26.52
CA ALA A 202 29.81 -2.28 27.83
C ALA A 202 31.33 -2.11 27.78
N ALA A 203 32.05 -3.03 27.11
CA ALA A 203 33.49 -2.96 26.95
C ALA A 203 33.92 -1.70 26.18
N ALA A 204 33.28 -1.41 25.04
CA ALA A 204 33.51 -0.21 24.26
C ALA A 204 33.19 1.06 25.09
N SER A 205 32.09 1.05 25.83
CA SER A 205 31.66 2.16 26.70
C SER A 205 32.61 2.43 27.86
N LEU A 206 33.41 1.45 28.29
CA LEU A 206 34.40 1.60 29.35
C LEU A 206 35.80 1.95 28.81
N ALA A 207 36.15 1.42 27.63
CA ALA A 207 37.46 1.59 27.01
C ALA A 207 37.62 2.94 26.29
N CYS A 208 36.53 3.49 25.75
CA CYS A 208 36.59 4.75 24.99
C CYS A 208 36.97 5.95 25.88
N ARG A 209 37.68 6.92 25.28
CA ARG A 209 38.02 8.21 25.90
C ARG A 209 37.30 9.39 25.24
N THR A 210 36.78 9.19 24.03
CA THR A 210 36.03 10.17 23.26
C THR A 210 34.84 9.50 22.56
N GLU A 211 33.91 10.31 22.04
CA GLU A 211 32.82 9.85 21.18
C GLU A 211 33.33 9.04 19.98
N GLN A 212 34.35 9.54 19.29
CA GLN A 212 34.92 8.87 18.12
C GLN A 212 35.60 7.55 18.48
N ASP A 213 36.23 7.46 19.65
CA ASP A 213 36.81 6.20 20.11
C ASP A 213 35.71 5.17 20.34
N PHE A 214 34.58 5.56 20.91
CA PHE A 214 33.44 4.67 21.08
C PHE A 214 32.92 4.17 19.73
N GLU A 215 32.71 5.07 18.77
CA GLU A 215 32.20 4.71 17.43
C GLU A 215 33.17 3.81 16.64
N ARG A 216 34.47 3.81 16.96
CA ARG A 216 35.47 2.91 16.38
C ARG A 216 35.54 1.55 17.06
N LEU A 217 35.15 1.47 18.33
CA LEU A 217 35.21 0.26 19.15
C LEU A 217 33.94 -0.60 19.05
N ILE A 218 32.92 -0.11 18.36
CA ILE A 218 31.61 -0.75 18.18
C ILE A 218 31.38 -1.13 16.72
#